data_AF-A0A416RTD2-F1
#
_entry.id   AF-A0A416RTD2-F1
#
_cell.length_a   1.000
_cell.length_b   1.000
_cell.length_c   1.000
_cell.angle_alpha   90.00
_cell.angle_beta   90.00
_cell.angle_gamma   90.00
#
_symmetry.space_group_name_H-M   'P 1'
#
loop_
_entity.id
_entity.type
_entity.pdbx_description
1 polymer ?
#
loop_
_entity_poly.entity_id
_entity_poly.type
_entity_poly.pdbx_seq_one_letter_code
_entity_poly.pdbx_strand_id
1 'polypeptide(L)'
;MKTDVIINRDALCALQELPSESVHCCVTSPPYFALRDYGLDAQIGQEDTPEQYIDRLTSVFRELYRVLRKDGTLWLNIADTYCGTGNKGGYADPKKPKGRTGQRIARNSRVTGCKQKDLIGIPWLLAFSLREQGWYLRSDIIWQKQNPMPESCKDRPTRCYEHIFLLSKEKKYYYDAAAIAEPLAPTTAERYRRARSTNSKYTQEIPGQGKVQGLNRPRDG
;
A
#
# COMPACT_ATOMS: atom_id res chain seq x y z
N MET A 1 -22.51 -0.38 17.47
CA MET A 1 -21.11 -0.63 17.90
C MET A 1 -20.68 0.54 18.75
N LYS A 2 -20.04 0.32 19.91
CA LYS A 2 -19.47 1.40 20.72
C LYS A 2 -18.23 1.96 20.01
N THR A 3 -18.16 3.28 19.84
CA THR A 3 -17.01 3.97 19.22
C THR A 3 -15.94 4.29 20.27
N ASP A 4 -14.76 4.72 19.80
CA ASP A 4 -13.68 5.24 20.66
C ASP A 4 -13.14 4.22 21.67
N VAL A 5 -13.01 2.97 21.22
CA VAL A 5 -12.53 1.84 22.03
C VAL A 5 -11.34 1.17 21.35
N ILE A 6 -10.33 0.80 22.15
CA ILE A 6 -9.24 -0.08 21.74
C ILE A 6 -9.64 -1.53 22.05
N ILE A 7 -9.66 -2.37 21.02
CA ILE A 7 -9.84 -3.82 21.16
C ILE A 7 -8.46 -4.46 21.18
N ASN A 8 -8.00 -4.91 22.35
CA ASN A 8 -6.73 -5.63 22.48
C ASN A 8 -6.96 -7.12 22.23
N ARG A 9 -6.77 -7.55 20.97
CA ARG A 9 -6.97 -8.93 20.53
C ARG A 9 -6.23 -9.17 19.21
N ASP A 10 -6.05 -10.44 18.84
CA ASP A 10 -5.78 -10.82 17.45
C ASP A 10 -6.81 -10.17 16.48
N ALA A 11 -6.30 -9.62 15.38
CA ALA A 11 -7.10 -8.81 14.47
C ALA A 11 -8.21 -9.61 13.79
N LEU A 12 -7.96 -10.86 13.40
CA LEU A 12 -9.00 -11.70 12.78
C LEU A 12 -10.10 -12.00 13.79
N CYS A 13 -9.73 -12.41 15.00
CA CYS A 13 -10.69 -12.68 16.06
C CYS A 13 -11.49 -11.43 16.47
N ALA A 14 -10.88 -10.24 16.45
CA ALA A 14 -11.59 -8.98 16.71
C ALA A 14 -12.60 -8.66 15.60
N LEU A 15 -12.19 -8.78 14.33
CA LEU A 15 -13.06 -8.51 13.19
C LEU A 15 -14.27 -9.45 13.15
N GLN A 16 -14.11 -10.72 13.54
CA GLN A 16 -15.21 -11.69 13.64
C GLN A 16 -16.31 -11.28 14.63
N GLU A 17 -15.99 -10.51 15.67
CA GLU A 17 -16.97 -10.02 16.64
C GLU A 17 -17.68 -8.74 16.17
N LEU A 18 -17.15 -8.05 15.15
CA LEU A 18 -17.77 -6.84 14.63
C LEU A 18 -18.95 -7.17 13.70
N PRO A 19 -20.06 -6.42 13.74
CA PRO A 19 -21.15 -6.61 12.81
C PRO A 19 -20.72 -6.40 11.35
N SER A 20 -21.43 -7.02 10.42
CA SER A 20 -21.20 -6.77 9.00
C SER A 20 -21.56 -5.33 8.66
N GLU A 21 -20.87 -4.74 7.69
CA GLU A 21 -21.13 -3.39 7.19
C GLU A 21 -21.16 -2.30 8.30
N SER A 22 -20.37 -2.45 9.35
CA SER A 22 -20.33 -1.52 10.49
C SER A 22 -19.19 -0.51 10.46
N VAL A 23 -18.20 -0.68 9.57
CA VAL A 23 -17.01 0.20 9.48
C VAL A 23 -16.97 0.87 8.11
N HIS A 24 -16.66 2.17 8.08
CA HIS A 24 -16.60 2.93 6.83
C HIS A 24 -15.18 3.00 6.23
N CYS A 25 -14.15 3.08 7.07
CA CYS A 25 -12.76 3.19 6.64
C CYS A 25 -11.88 2.31 7.52
N CYS A 26 -11.00 1.54 6.89
CA CYS A 26 -9.89 0.87 7.56
C CYS A 26 -8.58 1.47 7.07
N VAL A 27 -7.72 1.88 8.00
CA VAL A 27 -6.36 2.31 7.72
C VAL A 27 -5.44 1.37 8.49
N THR A 28 -4.49 0.72 7.81
CA THR A 28 -3.66 -0.28 8.47
C THR A 28 -2.31 -0.47 7.81
N SER A 29 -1.35 -0.95 8.60
CA SER A 29 -0.03 -1.40 8.20
C SER A 29 0.24 -2.74 8.89
N PRO A 30 -0.15 -3.89 8.29
CA PRO A 30 0.06 -5.18 8.93
C PRO A 30 1.55 -5.46 9.14
N PRO A 31 1.94 -6.43 10.00
CA PRO A 31 3.33 -6.86 10.12
C PRO A 31 3.94 -7.24 8.76
N TYR A 32 5.10 -6.70 8.43
CA TYR A 32 5.74 -6.91 7.13
C TYR A 32 6.49 -8.25 7.07
N PHE A 33 6.40 -8.93 5.92
CA PHE A 33 6.99 -10.26 5.70
C PHE A 33 8.49 -10.31 5.99
N ALA A 34 8.87 -11.22 6.89
CA ALA A 34 10.24 -11.55 7.25
C ALA A 34 11.10 -10.38 7.76
N LEU A 35 10.49 -9.33 8.31
CA LEU A 35 11.21 -8.17 8.83
C LEU A 35 11.32 -8.14 10.36
N ARG A 36 10.20 -8.13 11.08
CA ARG A 36 10.19 -7.96 12.53
C ARG A 36 9.55 -9.16 13.22
N ASP A 37 10.23 -9.65 14.24
CA ASP A 37 9.73 -10.62 15.21
C ASP A 37 9.27 -9.89 16.47
N TYR A 38 7.98 -10.02 16.77
CA TYR A 38 7.27 -9.48 17.92
C TYR A 38 7.21 -10.45 19.12
N GLY A 39 7.83 -11.64 19.01
CA GLY A 39 7.92 -12.61 20.11
C GLY A 39 6.63 -13.38 20.39
N LEU A 40 5.70 -13.41 19.44
CA LEU A 40 4.43 -14.16 19.55
C LEU A 40 4.43 -15.32 18.56
N ASP A 41 3.96 -16.50 19.00
CA ASP A 41 4.00 -17.74 18.22
C ASP A 41 3.16 -17.65 16.93
N ALA A 42 2.00 -16.99 16.97
CA ALA A 42 1.05 -16.88 15.86
C ALA A 42 1.07 -15.50 15.18
N GLN A 43 2.15 -14.74 15.30
CA GLN A 43 2.28 -13.44 14.63
C GLN A 43 2.29 -13.57 13.11
N ILE A 44 1.70 -12.58 12.44
CA ILE A 44 1.81 -12.42 11.00
C ILE A 44 3.20 -11.89 10.65
N GLY A 45 3.75 -12.28 9.50
CA GLY A 45 5.03 -11.80 8.98
C GLY A 45 6.21 -12.72 9.25
N GLN A 46 5.98 -13.89 9.88
CA GLN A 46 6.99 -14.92 10.16
C GLN A 46 6.70 -16.28 9.50
N GLU A 47 5.79 -16.29 8.53
CA GLU A 47 5.46 -17.44 7.70
C GLU A 47 6.66 -17.90 6.85
N ASP A 48 6.62 -19.14 6.37
CA ASP A 48 7.78 -19.75 5.70
C ASP A 48 7.93 -19.29 4.27
N THR A 49 6.82 -18.95 3.62
CA THR A 49 6.79 -18.51 2.24
C THR A 49 5.92 -17.24 2.08
N PRO A 50 6.19 -16.43 1.05
CA PRO A 50 5.33 -15.30 0.72
C PRO A 50 3.87 -15.71 0.54
N GLU A 51 3.60 -16.85 -0.09
CA GLU A 51 2.25 -17.33 -0.35
C GLU A 51 1.49 -17.56 0.96
N GLN A 52 2.10 -18.22 1.94
CA GLN A 52 1.50 -18.43 3.27
C GLN A 52 1.22 -17.10 3.99
N TYR A 53 2.16 -16.15 3.89
CA TYR A 53 1.98 -14.80 4.44
C TYR A 53 0.82 -14.06 3.77
N ILE A 54 0.75 -14.11 2.43
CA ILE A 54 -0.34 -13.52 1.65
C ILE A 54 -1.66 -14.16 2.04
N ASP A 55 -1.75 -15.49 2.12
CA ASP A 55 -2.96 -16.22 2.52
C ASP A 55 -3.44 -15.85 3.92
N ARG A 56 -2.50 -15.66 4.86
CA ARG A 56 -2.81 -15.24 6.22
C ARG A 56 -3.41 -13.84 6.24
N LEU A 57 -2.79 -12.88 5.54
CA LEU A 57 -3.33 -11.52 5.41
C LEU A 57 -4.67 -11.49 4.68
N THR A 58 -4.77 -12.23 3.59
CA THR A 58 -6.00 -12.43 2.82
C THR A 58 -7.14 -12.91 3.71
N SER A 59 -6.88 -13.81 4.64
CA SER A 59 -7.90 -14.28 5.60
C SER A 59 -8.39 -13.16 6.53
N VAL A 60 -7.49 -12.30 7.01
CA VAL A 60 -7.85 -11.11 7.80
C VAL A 60 -8.66 -10.13 6.95
N PHE A 61 -8.21 -9.84 5.73
CA PHE A 61 -8.86 -8.88 4.86
C PHE A 61 -10.21 -9.38 4.31
N ARG A 62 -10.41 -10.69 4.20
CA ARG A 62 -11.73 -11.26 3.90
C ARG A 62 -12.74 -10.96 5.00
N GLU A 63 -12.32 -11.09 6.27
CA GLU A 63 -13.19 -10.72 7.38
C GLU A 63 -13.42 -9.21 7.44
N LEU A 64 -12.39 -8.41 7.18
CA LEU A 64 -12.53 -6.97 7.03
C LEU A 64 -13.52 -6.59 5.91
N TYR A 65 -13.51 -7.30 4.79
CA TYR A 65 -14.44 -7.08 3.68
C TYR A 65 -15.91 -7.24 4.13
N ARG A 66 -16.20 -8.21 5.03
CA ARG A 66 -17.53 -8.36 5.63
C ARG A 66 -17.89 -7.17 6.52
N VAL A 67 -16.95 -6.75 7.37
CA VAL A 67 -17.13 -5.66 8.36
C VAL A 67 -17.26 -4.29 7.69
N LEU A 68 -16.58 -4.06 6.56
CA LEU A 68 -16.68 -2.80 5.83
C LEU A 68 -18.07 -2.63 5.20
N ARG A 69 -18.59 -1.41 5.27
CA ARG A 69 -19.76 -0.97 4.49
C ARG A 69 -19.47 -1.08 3.00
N LYS A 70 -20.52 -1.21 2.18
CA LYS A 70 -20.40 -1.29 0.70
C LYS A 70 -19.67 -0.08 0.09
N ASP A 71 -19.87 1.09 0.67
CA ASP A 71 -19.22 2.35 0.30
C ASP A 71 -17.87 2.59 1.01
N GLY A 72 -17.38 1.60 1.77
CA GLY A 72 -16.20 1.72 2.59
C GLY A 72 -14.88 1.48 1.85
N THR A 73 -13.79 1.92 2.47
CA THR A 73 -12.43 1.86 1.91
C THR A 73 -11.43 1.20 2.85
N LEU A 74 -10.42 0.55 2.25
CA LEU A 74 -9.22 0.05 2.92
C LEU A 74 -8.01 0.82 2.38
N TRP A 75 -7.26 1.42 3.30
CA TRP A 75 -5.97 2.06 3.07
C TRP A 75 -4.89 1.17 3.68
N LEU A 76 -4.16 0.46 2.82
CA LEU A 76 -3.22 -0.58 3.20
C LEU A 76 -1.79 -0.11 2.94
N ASN A 77 -1.07 0.24 4.00
CA ASN A 77 0.37 0.49 3.92
C ASN A 77 1.15 -0.83 4.00
N ILE A 78 2.01 -1.07 3.03
CA ILE A 78 2.82 -2.29 2.96
C ILE A 78 4.17 -2.01 2.31
N ALA A 79 5.23 -2.60 2.86
CA ALA A 79 6.57 -2.55 2.29
C ALA A 79 7.02 -3.93 1.81
N ASP A 80 8.00 -3.92 0.93
CA ASP A 80 8.57 -5.14 0.37
C ASP A 80 9.78 -5.64 1.17
N THR A 81 10.21 -6.84 0.87
CA THR A 81 11.44 -7.45 1.39
C THR A 81 12.22 -8.09 0.24
N TYR A 82 13.52 -8.29 0.46
CA TYR A 82 14.39 -8.94 -0.53
C TYR A 82 14.53 -10.41 -0.20
N CYS A 83 14.63 -11.25 -1.23
CA CYS A 83 15.01 -12.63 -1.09
C CYS A 83 16.47 -12.73 -0.66
N GLY A 84 16.77 -13.53 0.36
CA GLY A 84 18.13 -13.85 0.78
C GLY A 84 18.41 -13.60 2.26
N THR A 85 19.65 -13.85 2.64
CA THR A 85 20.11 -13.73 4.03
C THR A 85 20.56 -12.29 4.30
N GLY A 86 19.76 -11.53 5.06
CA GLY A 86 20.13 -10.19 5.53
C GLY A 86 21.38 -10.14 6.43
N ASN A 87 21.96 -11.28 6.80
CA ASN A 87 23.26 -11.38 7.44
C ASN A 87 23.95 -12.72 7.10
N LYS A 88 25.29 -12.70 7.04
CA LYS A 88 26.16 -13.74 6.47
C LYS A 88 26.01 -15.13 7.12
N GLY A 89 25.95 -16.13 6.25
CA GLY A 89 26.46 -17.49 6.47
C GLY A 89 25.44 -18.49 6.99
N GLY A 90 25.39 -19.67 6.38
CA GLY A 90 24.68 -20.84 6.91
C GLY A 90 25.29 -21.41 8.21
N TYR A 91 25.98 -20.58 8.99
CA TYR A 91 26.65 -20.93 10.24
C TYR A 91 26.03 -20.14 11.38
N ALA A 92 25.34 -20.84 12.27
CA ALA A 92 24.86 -20.26 13.52
C ALA A 92 26.08 -19.93 14.40
N ASP A 93 26.24 -18.67 14.81
CA ASP A 93 27.27 -18.27 15.78
C ASP A 93 27.07 -19.07 17.08
N PRO A 94 27.99 -19.96 17.48
CA PRO A 94 27.85 -20.76 18.70
C PRO A 94 27.72 -19.91 19.96
N LYS A 95 28.23 -18.68 19.95
CA LYS A 95 28.10 -17.72 21.07
C LYS A 95 26.73 -17.04 21.11
N LYS A 96 25.99 -17.06 20.00
CA LYS A 96 24.69 -16.42 19.81
C LYS A 96 23.76 -17.33 18.99
N PRO A 97 23.36 -18.51 19.51
CA PRO A 97 22.55 -19.48 18.77
C PRO A 97 21.15 -18.95 18.39
N LYS A 98 20.66 -17.91 19.08
CA LYS A 98 19.41 -17.19 18.77
C LYS A 98 19.63 -15.87 17.99
N GLY A 99 20.81 -15.68 17.40
CA GLY A 99 21.22 -14.41 16.80
C GLY A 99 21.63 -13.33 17.81
N ARG A 100 22.28 -12.26 17.33
CA ARG A 100 22.75 -11.14 18.19
C ARG A 100 21.62 -10.32 18.80
N THR A 101 20.45 -10.32 18.16
CA THR A 101 19.29 -9.46 18.49
C THR A 101 18.11 -10.23 19.10
N GLY A 102 18.21 -11.56 19.22
CA GLY A 102 17.09 -12.41 19.68
C GLY A 102 15.95 -12.55 18.67
N GLN A 103 16.08 -11.99 17.47
CA GLN A 103 15.13 -12.15 16.36
C GLN A 103 15.23 -13.56 15.78
N ARG A 104 14.09 -14.18 15.44
CA ARG A 104 14.08 -15.41 14.64
C ARG A 104 14.81 -15.21 13.31
N ILE A 105 15.41 -16.29 12.81
CA ILE A 105 16.07 -16.29 11.50
C ILE A 105 15.00 -16.06 10.43
N ALA A 106 15.12 -14.97 9.69
CA ALA A 106 14.24 -14.63 8.58
C ALA A 106 14.25 -15.73 7.51
N ARG A 107 13.07 -16.20 7.10
CA ARG A 107 12.89 -17.31 6.15
C ARG A 107 12.76 -16.87 4.68
N ASN A 108 12.86 -15.57 4.41
CA ASN A 108 12.90 -14.97 3.07
C ASN A 108 14.08 -15.40 2.18
N SER A 109 14.97 -16.27 2.64
CA SER A 109 16.07 -16.84 1.83
C SER A 109 15.64 -18.00 0.93
N ARG A 110 14.42 -18.55 1.11
CA ARG A 110 13.93 -19.74 0.41
C ARG A 110 12.69 -19.46 -0.43
N VAL A 111 12.54 -18.24 -0.92
CA VAL A 111 11.39 -17.87 -1.76
C VAL A 111 11.51 -18.53 -3.13
N THR A 112 10.56 -19.40 -3.45
CA THR A 112 10.48 -20.09 -4.75
C THR A 112 10.41 -19.06 -5.88
N GLY A 113 11.24 -19.23 -6.91
CA GLY A 113 11.27 -18.34 -8.08
C GLY A 113 12.04 -17.04 -7.88
N CYS A 114 12.51 -16.71 -6.67
CA CYS A 114 13.36 -15.55 -6.41
C CYS A 114 14.82 -15.97 -6.22
N LYS A 115 15.73 -15.28 -6.90
CA LYS A 115 17.18 -15.40 -6.68
C LYS A 115 17.58 -14.60 -5.43
N GLN A 116 18.76 -14.91 -4.89
CA GLN A 116 19.32 -14.10 -3.81
C GLN A 116 19.46 -12.64 -4.26
N LYS A 117 19.04 -11.71 -3.40
CA LYS A 117 18.94 -10.26 -3.63
C LYS A 117 17.79 -9.81 -4.53
N ASP A 118 16.95 -10.70 -5.03
CA ASP A 118 15.75 -10.29 -5.77
C ASP A 118 14.76 -9.59 -4.82
N LEU A 119 14.09 -8.56 -5.34
CA LEU A 119 12.93 -7.99 -4.68
C LEU A 119 11.77 -8.98 -4.80
N ILE A 120 11.10 -9.34 -3.69
CA ILE A 120 10.09 -10.40 -3.72
C ILE A 120 8.78 -9.94 -4.38
N GLY A 121 8.42 -8.66 -4.25
CA GLY A 121 7.18 -8.13 -4.80
C GLY A 121 5.98 -8.28 -3.86
N ILE A 122 6.22 -8.38 -2.54
CA ILE A 122 5.16 -8.60 -1.53
C ILE A 122 3.98 -7.63 -1.67
N PRO A 123 4.17 -6.30 -1.84
CA PRO A 123 3.06 -5.37 -2.02
C PRO A 123 2.11 -5.76 -3.16
N TRP A 124 2.67 -6.13 -4.31
CA TRP A 124 1.89 -6.44 -5.50
C TRP A 124 1.28 -7.84 -5.47
N LEU A 125 1.97 -8.82 -4.85
CA LEU A 125 1.38 -10.13 -4.56
C LEU A 125 0.11 -9.98 -3.71
N LEU A 126 0.18 -9.17 -2.65
CA LEU A 126 -0.97 -8.89 -1.80
C LEU A 126 -2.07 -8.15 -2.54
N ALA A 127 -1.73 -7.08 -3.28
CA ALA A 127 -2.72 -6.29 -4.01
C ALA A 127 -3.48 -7.13 -5.04
N PHE A 128 -2.80 -8.04 -5.75
CA PHE A 128 -3.45 -8.92 -6.71
C PHE A 128 -4.27 -10.02 -6.04
N SER A 129 -3.79 -10.63 -4.95
CA SER A 129 -4.57 -11.59 -4.16
C SER A 129 -5.85 -10.98 -3.58
N LEU A 130 -5.80 -9.73 -3.13
CA LEU A 130 -7.01 -9.00 -2.71
C LEU A 130 -7.95 -8.73 -3.88
N ARG A 131 -7.42 -8.33 -5.04
CA ARG A 131 -8.25 -8.12 -6.23
C ARG A 131 -8.96 -9.40 -6.69
N GLU A 132 -8.28 -10.54 -6.64
CA GLU A 132 -8.87 -11.86 -6.93
C GLU A 132 -10.01 -12.22 -5.98
N GLN A 133 -10.00 -11.69 -4.76
CA GLN A 133 -11.07 -11.86 -3.76
C GLN A 133 -12.19 -10.83 -3.87
N GLY A 134 -12.24 -10.05 -4.95
CA GLY A 134 -13.33 -9.13 -5.23
C GLY A 134 -13.12 -7.71 -4.71
N TRP A 135 -11.94 -7.39 -4.19
CA TRP A 135 -11.57 -5.99 -3.94
C TRP A 135 -11.33 -5.24 -5.25
N TYR A 136 -11.76 -3.98 -5.31
CA TYR A 136 -11.30 -3.07 -6.34
C TYR A 136 -9.99 -2.42 -5.87
N LEU A 137 -8.88 -2.65 -6.58
CA LEU A 137 -7.64 -1.90 -6.40
C LEU A 137 -7.76 -0.54 -7.10
N ARG A 138 -7.84 0.55 -6.34
CA ARG A 138 -8.21 1.89 -6.85
C ARG A 138 -7.02 2.80 -7.07
N SER A 139 -5.99 2.67 -6.25
CA SER A 139 -4.79 3.50 -6.36
C SER A 139 -3.60 2.79 -5.72
N ASP A 140 -2.44 2.99 -6.32
CA ASP A 140 -1.13 2.77 -5.70
C ASP A 140 -0.53 4.14 -5.36
N ILE A 141 -0.43 4.45 -4.07
CA ILE A 141 0.09 5.71 -3.57
C ILE A 141 1.49 5.47 -3.03
N ILE A 142 2.43 6.30 -3.48
CA ILE A 142 3.81 6.25 -3.00
C ILE A 142 3.98 7.16 -1.80
N TRP A 143 4.17 6.57 -0.62
CA TRP A 143 4.57 7.33 0.56
C TRP A 143 6.08 7.54 0.55
N GLN A 144 6.52 8.66 -0.01
CA GLN A 144 7.92 9.06 -0.02
C GLN A 144 8.37 9.52 1.38
N LYS A 145 9.30 8.77 1.98
CA LYS A 145 9.92 9.11 3.27
C LYS A 145 11.09 10.05 3.01
N GLN A 146 11.02 11.25 3.57
CA GLN A 146 12.12 12.24 3.45
C GLN A 146 13.38 11.78 4.18
N ASN A 147 13.22 11.10 5.32
CA ASN A 147 14.32 10.60 6.16
C ASN A 147 14.18 9.09 6.36
N PRO A 148 14.45 8.26 5.32
CA PRO A 148 14.38 6.82 5.45
C PRO A 148 15.52 6.29 6.32
N MET A 149 15.30 5.14 6.95
CA MET A 149 16.38 4.44 7.66
C MET A 149 17.51 4.11 6.67
N PRO A 150 18.78 4.42 7.01
CA PRO A 150 19.90 4.11 6.13
C PRO A 150 20.03 2.61 5.89
N GLU A 151 20.37 2.24 4.66
CA GLU A 151 20.64 0.85 4.29
C GLU A 151 22.15 0.65 4.10
N SER A 152 22.69 -0.47 4.59
CA SER A 152 24.11 -0.81 4.39
C SER A 152 24.41 -1.41 3.01
N CYS A 153 23.42 -1.43 2.12
CA CYS A 153 23.48 -2.02 0.79
C CYS A 153 24.08 -0.99 -0.20
N LYS A 154 24.96 -1.42 -1.10
CA LYS A 154 25.66 -0.53 -2.06
C LYS A 154 25.42 -0.86 -3.54
N ASP A 155 24.73 -1.95 -3.82
CA ASP A 155 24.51 -2.52 -5.17
C ASP A 155 23.09 -2.31 -5.69
N ARG A 156 22.32 -1.42 -5.05
CA ARG A 156 20.99 -0.99 -5.50
C ARG A 156 20.62 0.37 -4.90
N PRO A 157 19.61 1.08 -5.45
CA PRO A 157 19.08 2.29 -4.82
C PRO A 157 18.53 2.02 -3.41
N THR A 158 18.71 3.00 -2.53
CA THR A 158 18.08 3.02 -1.20
C THR A 158 16.58 3.08 -1.35
N ARG A 159 15.85 2.22 -0.62
CA ARG A 159 14.40 2.29 -0.60
C ARG A 159 13.98 3.39 0.35
N CYS A 160 13.33 4.41 -0.20
CA CYS A 160 12.89 5.58 0.53
C CYS A 160 11.37 5.78 0.48
N TYR A 161 10.62 4.74 0.10
CA TYR A 161 9.16 4.81 0.02
C TYR A 161 8.50 3.52 0.49
N GLU A 162 7.20 3.61 0.80
CA GLU A 162 6.28 2.49 0.99
C GLU A 162 5.06 2.64 0.09
N HIS A 163 4.39 1.52 -0.22
CA HIS A 163 3.15 1.52 -0.97
C HIS A 163 1.97 1.69 -0.01
N ILE A 164 1.06 2.60 -0.33
CA ILE A 164 -0.26 2.68 0.27
C ILE A 164 -1.28 2.35 -0.81
N PHE A 165 -1.89 1.17 -0.72
CA PHE A 165 -2.96 0.80 -1.64
C PHE A 165 -4.30 1.29 -1.11
N LEU A 166 -5.05 1.97 -1.99
CA LEU A 166 -6.47 2.24 -1.78
C LEU A 166 -7.29 1.11 -2.41
N LEU A 167 -8.07 0.40 -1.59
CA LEU A 167 -9.01 -0.61 -2.04
C LEU A 167 -10.44 -0.26 -1.64
N SER A 168 -11.42 -0.70 -2.44
CA SER A 168 -12.85 -0.55 -2.16
C SER A 168 -13.63 -1.83 -2.43
N LYS A 169 -14.82 -1.97 -1.82
CA LYS A 169 -15.73 -3.10 -2.06
C LYS A 169 -16.48 -2.99 -3.38
N GLU A 170 -16.84 -1.78 -3.75
CA GLU A 170 -17.58 -1.49 -4.98
C GLU A 170 -16.87 -0.44 -5.85
N LYS A 171 -17.29 -0.36 -7.11
CA LYS A 171 -16.82 0.66 -8.06
C LYS A 171 -17.16 2.09 -7.62
N LYS A 172 -18.26 2.26 -6.89
CA LYS A 172 -18.72 3.52 -6.28
C LYS A 172 -18.55 3.38 -4.77
N TYR A 173 -17.75 4.24 -4.18
CA TYR A 173 -17.48 4.29 -2.74
C TYR A 173 -17.31 5.74 -2.33
N TYR A 174 -17.36 6.00 -1.03
CA TYR A 174 -17.18 7.34 -0.52
C TYR A 174 -15.71 7.79 -0.65
N TYR A 175 -15.50 8.93 -1.30
CA TYR A 175 -14.19 9.56 -1.44
C TYR A 175 -14.36 11.07 -1.54
N ASP A 176 -13.93 11.79 -0.51
CA ASP A 176 -13.98 13.25 -0.48
C ASP A 176 -12.68 13.85 -1.04
N ALA A 177 -12.67 14.06 -2.35
CA ALA A 177 -11.51 14.66 -3.03
C ALA A 177 -11.29 16.13 -2.63
N ALA A 178 -12.34 16.85 -2.20
CA ALA A 178 -12.23 18.24 -1.81
C ALA A 178 -11.57 18.39 -0.44
N ALA A 179 -11.86 17.47 0.50
CA ALA A 179 -11.26 17.46 1.83
C ALA A 179 -9.73 17.32 1.85
N ILE A 180 -9.15 16.74 0.79
CA ILE A 180 -7.69 16.55 0.65
C ILE A 180 -7.08 17.41 -0.46
N ALA A 181 -7.84 18.36 -1.04
CA ALA A 181 -7.35 19.19 -2.11
C ALA A 181 -6.28 20.17 -1.58
N GLU A 182 -5.14 20.20 -2.25
CA GLU A 182 -4.09 21.19 -1.94
C GLU A 182 -4.34 22.50 -2.71
N PRO A 183 -3.96 23.65 -2.13
CA PRO A 183 -4.02 24.92 -2.84
C PRO A 183 -3.27 24.87 -4.17
N LEU A 184 -3.83 25.52 -5.19
CA LEU A 184 -3.14 25.67 -6.46
C LEU A 184 -1.82 26.43 -6.24
N ALA A 185 -0.76 25.93 -6.88
CA ALA A 185 0.49 26.69 -6.96
C ALA A 185 0.23 28.10 -7.51
N PRO A 186 0.82 29.17 -6.94
CA PRO A 186 0.54 30.56 -7.35
C PRO A 186 0.69 30.79 -8.85
N THR A 187 1.73 30.21 -9.46
CA THR A 187 1.97 30.27 -10.92
C THR A 187 0.87 29.61 -11.74
N THR A 188 0.28 28.52 -11.22
CA THR A 188 -0.86 27.87 -11.86
C THR A 188 -2.11 28.73 -11.72
N ALA A 189 -2.37 29.30 -10.55
CA ALA A 189 -3.49 30.21 -10.33
C ALA A 189 -3.39 31.46 -11.24
N GLU A 190 -2.19 32.01 -11.43
CA GLU A 190 -1.94 33.09 -12.40
C GLU A 190 -2.18 32.66 -13.84
N ARG A 191 -1.67 31.48 -14.24
CA ARG A 191 -1.90 30.94 -15.59
C ARG A 191 -3.38 30.72 -15.87
N TYR A 192 -4.15 30.28 -14.88
CA TYR A 192 -5.61 30.12 -14.99
C TYR A 192 -6.33 31.46 -15.13
N ARG A 193 -5.84 32.52 -14.46
CA ARG A 193 -6.35 33.90 -14.59
C ARG A 193 -6.01 34.55 -15.93
N ARG A 194 -4.87 34.19 -16.54
CA ARG A 194 -4.51 34.66 -17.89
C ARG A 194 -5.42 33.97 -18.92
N ALA A 195 -6.10 34.76 -19.75
CA ALA A 195 -6.80 34.23 -20.91
C ALA A 195 -5.82 33.39 -21.76
N ARG A 196 -6.28 32.24 -22.27
CA ARG A 196 -5.48 31.46 -23.24
C ARG A 196 -5.16 32.37 -24.42
N SER A 197 -3.90 32.41 -24.85
CA SER A 197 -3.48 33.17 -26.04
C SER A 197 -4.43 32.86 -27.19
N THR A 198 -5.05 33.91 -27.75
CA THR A 198 -5.90 33.81 -28.95
C THR A 198 -5.09 33.42 -30.18
N ASN A 199 -3.76 33.55 -30.10
CA ASN A 199 -2.81 33.23 -31.15
C ASN A 199 -1.95 32.02 -30.74
N SER A 200 -2.55 30.83 -30.74
CA SER A 200 -1.89 29.56 -30.43
C SER A 200 -2.44 28.47 -31.33
N LYS A 201 -1.65 27.45 -31.65
CA LYS A 201 -2.12 26.26 -32.39
C LYS A 201 -3.34 25.57 -31.75
N TYR A 202 -3.61 25.85 -30.48
CA TYR A 202 -4.74 25.29 -29.73
C TYR A 202 -6.06 26.07 -29.88
N THR A 203 -6.06 27.20 -30.61
CA THR A 203 -7.27 27.97 -30.94
C THR A 203 -7.89 27.56 -32.27
N GLN A 204 -7.19 26.76 -33.07
CA GLN A 204 -7.70 26.19 -34.31
C GLN A 204 -8.44 24.87 -34.03
N GLU A 205 -9.38 24.53 -34.91
CA GLU A 205 -10.02 23.23 -34.89
C GLU A 205 -9.00 22.14 -35.20
N ILE A 206 -9.10 21.01 -34.51
CA ILE A 206 -8.34 19.83 -34.88
C ILE A 206 -8.99 19.25 -36.14
N PRO A 207 -8.23 19.04 -37.23
CA PRO A 207 -8.77 18.45 -38.45
C PRO A 207 -9.54 17.15 -38.14
N GLY A 208 -10.79 17.08 -38.61
CA GLY A 208 -11.68 15.92 -38.40
C GLY A 208 -12.52 15.93 -37.11
N GLN A 209 -12.35 16.89 -36.20
CA GLN A 209 -13.19 17.01 -35.00
C GLN A 209 -14.26 18.11 -35.07
N GLY A 210 -14.13 19.06 -36.01
CA GLY A 210 -15.12 20.12 -36.28
C GLY A 210 -15.45 21.02 -35.07
N LYS A 211 -14.56 21.05 -34.08
CA LYS A 211 -14.69 21.90 -32.89
C LYS A 211 -13.34 22.11 -32.21
N VAL A 212 -13.16 23.31 -31.66
CA VAL A 212 -12.08 23.57 -30.69
C VAL A 212 -12.37 22.79 -29.40
N GLN A 213 -11.37 22.07 -28.88
CA GLN A 213 -11.50 21.31 -27.62
C GLN A 213 -11.98 22.22 -26.48
N GLY A 214 -12.96 21.77 -25.69
CA GLY A 214 -13.56 22.57 -24.61
C GLY A 214 -12.56 23.08 -23.59
N LEU A 215 -11.50 22.32 -23.30
CA LEU A 215 -10.39 22.73 -22.45
C LEU A 215 -9.69 24.00 -22.99
N ASN A 216 -9.67 24.18 -24.31
CA ASN A 216 -9.02 25.29 -25.01
C ASN A 216 -9.91 26.52 -25.20
N ARG A 217 -11.19 26.43 -24.85
CA ARG A 217 -12.07 27.58 -24.85
C ARG A 217 -11.70 28.52 -23.68
N PRO A 218 -11.88 29.84 -23.85
CA PRO A 218 -11.91 30.75 -22.71
C PRO A 218 -12.90 30.21 -21.67
N ARG A 219 -12.50 30.19 -20.41
CA ARG A 219 -13.44 29.88 -19.31
C ARG A 219 -14.06 31.21 -18.88
N ASP A 220 -15.38 31.28 -18.88
CA ASP A 220 -16.08 32.37 -18.21
C ASP A 220 -15.86 32.20 -16.71
N GLY A 221 -15.41 33.28 -16.06
CA GLY A 221 -15.01 33.31 -14.65
C GLY A 221 -16.16 33.13 -13.68
#